data_AF-A0A535IKC5-F1
#
_entry.id   AF-A0A535IKC5-F1
#
_cell.length_a   1.000
_cell.length_b   1.000
_cell.length_c   1.000
_cell.angle_alpha   90.00
_cell.angle_beta   90.00
_cell.angle_gamma   90.00
#
_symmetry.space_group_name_H-M   'P 1'
#
loop_
_entity.id
_entity.type
_entity.pdbx_description
1 polymer ?
#
loop_
_entity_poly.entity_id
_entity_poly.type
_entity_poly.pdbx_seq_one_letter_code
_entity_poly.pdbx_strand_id
1 'polypeptide(L)' 'MNAAFQPPESGAIKFLTGSLAGKTYQITKPITTIGRESTNDIVVKGDQRVSRSHARIIWQNGSWSIEKL' A
#
# COMPACT_ATOMS: atom_id res chain seq x y z
N MET A 1 -23.13 7.42 16.00
CA MET A 1 -21.90 6.79 16.51
C MET A 1 -21.07 6.43 15.29
N ASN A 2 -19.95 7.13 15.10
CA ASN A 2 -19.22 7.19 13.84
C ASN A 2 -18.46 5.89 13.59
N ALA A 3 -18.99 5.05 12.71
CA ALA A 3 -18.20 3.99 12.10
C ALA A 3 -17.13 4.63 11.20
N ALA A 4 -16.00 3.95 11.07
CA ALA A 4 -14.95 4.19 10.09
C ALA A 4 -13.98 5.34 10.40
N PHE A 5 -13.08 5.11 11.35
CA PHE A 5 -11.62 5.05 11.12
C PHE A 5 -11.02 4.42 12.38
N GLN A 6 -11.24 3.11 12.57
CA GLN A 6 -10.43 2.41 13.55
C GLN A 6 -8.97 2.59 13.16
N PRO A 7 -8.05 2.92 14.09
CA PRO A 7 -6.64 2.95 13.77
C PRO A 7 -6.27 1.59 13.17
N PRO A 8 -5.53 1.56 12.04
CA PRO A 8 -5.11 0.31 11.45
C PRO A 8 -4.35 -0.52 12.48
N GLU A 9 -4.74 -1.79 12.62
CA GLU A 9 -3.88 -2.76 13.28
C GLU A 9 -2.55 -2.81 12.51
N SER A 10 -1.44 -3.06 13.21
CA SER A 10 -0.10 -3.04 12.59
C SER A 10 -0.04 -3.96 11.37
N GLY A 11 0.18 -3.39 10.18
CA GLY A 11 0.34 -4.12 8.93
C GLY A 11 1.72 -3.88 8.32
N ALA A 12 2.21 -4.82 7.53
CA ALA A 12 3.45 -4.63 6.78
C ALA A 12 3.39 -5.30 5.41
N ILE A 13 4.03 -4.68 4.41
CA ILE A 13 4.16 -5.20 3.06
C ILE A 13 5.62 -5.54 2.81
N LYS A 14 5.88 -6.81 2.48
CA LYS A 14 7.20 -7.24 2.02
C LYS A 14 7.20 -7.41 0.51
N PHE A 15 8.13 -6.75 -0.16
CA PHE A 15 8.38 -6.98 -1.57
C PHE A 15 9.15 -8.29 -1.75
N LEU A 16 8.59 -9.22 -2.51
CA LEU A 16 9.21 -10.53 -2.76
C LEU A 16 10.16 -10.50 -3.95
N THR A 17 9.87 -9.66 -4.95
CA THR A 17 10.63 -9.56 -6.21
C THR A 17 10.73 -8.11 -6.69
N GLY A 18 11.48 -7.89 -7.78
CA GLY A 18 11.67 -6.57 -8.38
C GLY A 18 12.71 -5.70 -7.67
N SER A 19 12.73 -4.40 -7.99
CA SER A 19 13.73 -3.44 -7.49
C SER A 19 13.68 -3.19 -5.98
N LEU A 20 12.57 -3.56 -5.33
CA LEU A 20 12.37 -3.44 -3.89
C LEU A 20 12.44 -4.79 -3.16
N ALA A 21 12.82 -5.88 -3.83
CA ALA A 21 12.87 -7.21 -3.23
C ALA A 21 13.60 -7.22 -1.87
N GLY A 22 12.99 -7.87 -0.88
CA GLY A 22 13.50 -7.94 0.49
C GLY A 22 13.12 -6.75 1.38
N LYS A 23 12.70 -5.61 0.82
CA LYS A 23 12.25 -4.45 1.61
C LYS A 23 10.86 -4.70 2.19
N THR A 24 10.70 -4.26 3.44
CA THR A 24 9.43 -4.32 4.16
C THR A 24 9.00 -2.91 4.54
N TYR A 25 7.76 -2.56 4.23
CA TYR A 25 7.15 -1.27 4.50
C TYR A 25 6.05 -1.45 5.55
N GLN A 26 6.12 -0.70 6.64
CA GLN A 26 5.06 -0.67 7.65
C GLN A 26 3.88 0.15 7.12
N ILE A 27 2.67 -0.40 7.27
CA ILE A 27 1.42 0.26 6.92
C ILE A 27 0.82 0.84 8.20
N THR A 28 0.89 2.16 8.33
CA THR A 28 0.36 2.90 9.50
C THR A 28 -0.84 3.77 9.15
N LYS A 29 -1.16 3.89 7.87
CA LYS A 29 -2.26 4.71 7.35
C LYS A 29 -3.45 3.83 6.97
N PRO A 30 -4.70 4.30 7.16
CA PRO A 30 -5.88 3.59 6.68
C PRO A 30 -5.90 3.37 5.17
N ILE A 31 -5.24 4.24 4.40
CA ILE A 31 -5.06 4.08 2.96
C ILE A 31 -3.58 4.20 2.65
N THR A 32 -3.02 3.22 1.97
CA THR A 32 -1.63 3.23 1.49
C THR A 32 -1.61 2.92 0.00
N THR A 33 -1.02 3.81 -0.77
CA THR A 33 -0.95 3.72 -2.23
C THR A 33 0.38 3.14 -2.71
N ILE A 34 0.33 2.36 -3.79
CA ILE A 34 1.49 1.71 -4.39
C ILE A 34 1.50 2.02 -5.89
N GLY A 35 2.62 2.50 -6.39
CA GLY A 35 2.79 2.79 -7.81
C GLY A 35 4.19 3.27 -8.15
N ARG A 36 4.46 3.48 -9.43
CA ARG A 36 5.76 3.99 -9.90
C ARG A 36 5.90 5.50 -9.73
N GLU A 37 4.79 6.23 -9.65
CA GLU A 37 4.80 7.68 -9.49
C GLU A 37 5.18 8.08 -8.05
N SER A 38 5.91 9.19 -7.91
CA SER A 38 6.40 9.67 -6.62
C SER A 38 5.31 10.18 -5.68
N THR A 39 4.08 10.27 -6.16
CA THR A 39 2.88 10.65 -5.38
C THR A 39 2.34 9.50 -4.54
N ASN A 40 2.76 8.26 -4.77
CA ASN A 40 2.33 7.11 -3.97
C ASN A 40 3.11 7.01 -2.66
N ASP A 41 2.48 6.42 -1.64
CA ASP A 41 3.14 6.14 -0.35
C ASP A 41 4.31 5.17 -0.51
N ILE A 42 4.14 4.14 -1.35
CA ILE A 42 5.17 3.17 -1.69
C ILE A 42 5.50 3.29 -3.18
N VAL A 43 6.68 3.84 -3.45
CA VAL A 43 7.11 4.16 -4.81
C VAL A 43 8.00 3.05 -5.38
N VAL A 44 7.52 2.34 -6.39
CA VAL A 44 8.29 1.33 -7.15
C VAL A 44 8.94 1.98 -8.37
N LYS A 45 10.07 2.66 -8.15
CA LYS A 45 10.77 3.39 -9.23
C LYS A 45 11.36 2.45 -10.27
N GLY A 46 11.33 2.88 -11.53
CA GLY A 46 12.02 2.23 -12.66
C GLY A 46 11.33 0.99 -13.25
N ASP A 47 10.28 0.46 -12.61
CA ASP A 47 9.58 -0.73 -13.12
C ASP A 47 8.40 -0.35 -14.02
N GLN A 48 8.55 -0.56 -15.34
CA GLN A 48 7.50 -0.26 -16.33
C GLN A 48 6.27 -1.18 -16.22
N ARG A 49 6.37 -2.32 -15.53
CA ARG A 49 5.24 -3.22 -15.28
C ARG A 49 4.34 -2.69 -14.16
N VAL A 50 4.85 -1.75 -13.35
CA VAL A 50 4.08 -1.05 -12.32
C VAL A 50 3.51 0.25 -12.89
N SER A 51 2.18 0.39 -12.79
CA SER A 51 1.45 1.57 -13.21
C SER A 51 1.86 2.80 -12.38
N ARG A 52 1.56 4.00 -12.88
CA ARG A 52 1.79 5.25 -12.13
C ARG A 52 1.11 5.21 -10.77
N SER A 53 -0.17 4.83 -10.74
CA SER A 53 -0.94 4.40 -9.57
C SER A 53 -1.38 2.96 -9.84
N HIS A 54 -0.89 1.99 -9.08
CA HIS A 54 -1.06 0.57 -9.42
C HIS A 54 -2.05 -0.15 -8.52
N ALA A 55 -1.97 0.13 -7.21
CA ALA A 55 -2.85 -0.45 -6.23
C ALA A 55 -2.97 0.46 -5.01
N ARG A 56 -4.00 0.24 -4.21
CA ARG A 56 -4.12 0.78 -2.85
C ARG A 56 -4.50 -0.31 -1.88
N ILE A 57 -4.02 -0.17 -0.66
CA ILE A 57 -4.40 -1.00 0.48
C ILE A 57 -5.25 -0.14 1.41
N ILE A 58 -6.36 -0.72 1.88
CA ILE A 58 -7.36 -0.03 2.68
C ILE A 58 -7.58 -0.82 3.97
N TRP A 59 -7.54 -0.13 5.11
CA TRP A 59 -8.05 -0.62 6.38
C TRP A 59 -9.46 -0.09 6.58
N GLN A 60 -10.44 -0.99 6.58
CA GLN A 60 -11.83 -0.64 6.84
C GLN A 60 -12.52 -1.79 7.57
N ASN A 61 -13.36 -1.44 8.55
CA ASN A 61 -14.17 -2.40 9.30
C ASN A 61 -13.33 -3.54 9.94
N GLY A 62 -12.15 -3.21 10.48
CA GLY A 62 -11.27 -4.19 11.12
C GLY A 62 -10.59 -5.16 10.16
N SER A 63 -10.57 -4.86 8.86
CA SER A 63 -9.98 -5.73 7.84
C SER A 63 -9.15 -4.94 6.83
N TRP A 64 -8.09 -5.58 6.35
CA TRP A 64 -7.26 -5.08 5.24
C TRP A 64 -7.82 -5.59 3.91
N SER A 65 -8.02 -4.68 2.96
CA SER A 65 -8.30 -5.01 1.56
C SER A 65 -7.26 -4.39 0.63
N ILE A 66 -7.11 -4.97 -0.56
CA ILE A 66 -6.26 -4.45 -1.63
C ILE A 66 -7.08 -4.28 -2.89
N GLU A 67 -6.93 -3.14 -3.54
CA GLU A 67 -7.67 -2.78 -4.75
C GLU A 67 -6.70 -2.33 -5.85
N LYS A 68 -6.98 -2.76 -7.08
CA LYS A 68 -6.28 -2.28 -8.27
C LYS A 68 -6.78 -0.88 -8.63
N LEU A 69 -5.86 0.00 -9.03
CA LEU A 69 -6.14 1.35 -9.55
C LEU A 69 -5.98 1.43 -11.07
#